data_AF-A0A4R4DNW1-F1
#
_entry.id   AF-A0A4R4DNW1-F1
#
_cell.length_a   1.000
_cell.length_b   1.000
_cell.length_c   1.000
_cell.angle_alpha   90.00
_cell.angle_beta   90.00
_cell.angle_gamma   90.00
#
_symmetry.space_group_name_H-M   'P 1'
#
loop_
_entity.id
_entity.type
_entity.pdbx_description
1 polymer ?
#
loop_
_entity_poly.entity_id
_entity_poly.type
_entity_poly.pdbx_seq_one_letter_code
_entity_poly.pdbx_strand_id
1 'polypeptide(L)'
;MKKFATRGRILVLAFCTLSLSALAQSKSNCKDSKKVKVLFHNRMSQKDLDRIAENMASLHFKISYLQRKFDASGHLSYLKFSVDTPDGFSGNAGASLSGQKFGFVRNCRNKKAPFVVGNL
;
A
#
# COMPACT_ATOMS: atom_id res chain seq x y z
N MET A 1 0.91 59.63 -42.87
CA MET A 1 1.86 58.83 -43.68
C MET A 1 2.97 58.30 -42.78
N LYS A 2 3.28 56.99 -42.85
CA LYS A 2 4.55 56.29 -42.48
C LYS A 2 5.03 56.40 -40.99
N LYS A 3 4.98 55.32 -40.18
CA LYS A 3 5.99 54.23 -39.99
C LYS A 3 7.23 54.72 -39.19
N PHE A 4 7.83 54.10 -38.16
CA PHE A 4 7.88 52.73 -37.60
C PHE A 4 8.40 52.76 -36.13
N ALA A 5 7.89 51.81 -35.31
CA ALA A 5 8.54 50.91 -34.32
C ALA A 5 9.87 51.25 -33.61
N THR A 6 9.99 50.87 -32.31
CA THR A 6 11.10 50.08 -31.66
C THR A 6 10.77 49.84 -30.17
N ARG A 7 10.24 48.66 -29.77
CA ARG A 7 10.89 47.58 -28.98
C ARG A 7 11.56 48.00 -27.66
N GLY A 8 10.89 47.69 -26.53
CA GLY A 8 11.51 47.59 -25.20
C GLY A 8 10.99 46.33 -24.49
N ARG A 9 11.89 45.39 -24.22
CA ARG A 9 11.64 43.97 -23.92
C ARG A 9 11.09 43.76 -22.50
N ILE A 10 9.94 43.08 -22.38
CA ILE A 10 9.52 42.44 -21.14
C ILE A 10 10.47 41.26 -20.88
N LEU A 11 11.35 41.38 -19.89
CA LEU A 11 12.18 40.28 -19.41
C LEU A 11 11.39 39.55 -18.31
N VAL A 12 10.52 38.60 -18.68
CA VAL A 12 10.03 37.62 -17.71
C VAL A 12 11.15 36.62 -17.49
N LEU A 13 11.83 36.68 -16.33
CA LEU A 13 12.69 35.59 -15.87
C LEU A 13 11.78 34.39 -15.57
N ALA A 14 11.60 33.53 -16.56
CA ALA A 14 11.05 32.20 -16.34
C ALA A 14 12.13 31.37 -15.61
N PHE A 15 12.06 31.36 -14.28
CA PHE A 15 12.72 30.32 -13.49
C PHE A 15 11.96 29.00 -13.75
N CYS A 16 12.30 28.33 -14.85
CA CYS A 16 12.08 26.90 -14.97
C CYS A 16 12.98 26.22 -13.95
N THR A 17 12.49 26.09 -12.71
CA THR A 17 13.05 25.13 -11.77
C THR A 17 12.84 23.76 -12.39
N LEU A 18 13.91 23.23 -13.01
CA LEU A 18 14.02 21.82 -13.29
C LEU A 18 13.85 21.11 -11.95
N SER A 19 12.64 20.66 -11.66
CA SER A 19 12.38 19.70 -10.60
C SER A 19 13.10 18.43 -11.03
N LEU A 20 14.36 18.30 -10.61
CA LEU A 20 15.11 17.06 -10.65
C LEU A 20 14.41 16.14 -9.65
N SER A 21 13.34 15.48 -10.09
CA SER A 21 12.71 14.42 -9.33
C SER A 21 13.73 13.31 -9.19
N ALA A 22 14.42 13.31 -8.05
CA ALA A 22 15.23 12.19 -7.60
C ALA A 22 14.27 11.00 -7.47
N LEU A 23 14.22 10.18 -8.51
CA LEU A 23 13.54 8.90 -8.48
C LEU A 23 14.35 8.04 -7.51
N ALA A 24 13.98 8.08 -6.23
CA ALA A 24 14.50 7.17 -5.23
C ALA A 24 14.15 5.76 -5.70
N GLN A 25 15.11 5.08 -6.34
CA GLN A 25 15.00 3.67 -6.64
C GLN A 25 14.99 2.95 -5.30
N SER A 26 13.79 2.67 -4.79
CA SER A 26 13.60 1.77 -3.67
C SER A 26 14.21 0.44 -4.08
N LYS A 27 15.41 0.15 -3.56
CA LYS A 27 16.09 -1.13 -3.76
C LYS A 27 15.24 -2.17 -3.04
N SER A 28 14.33 -2.79 -3.78
CA SER A 28 13.36 -3.74 -3.22
C SER A 28 14.13 -4.88 -2.55
N ASN A 29 14.12 -4.91 -1.21
CA ASN A 29 14.83 -5.91 -0.42
C ASN A 29 14.13 -7.29 -0.45
N CYS A 30 13.16 -7.48 -1.35
CA CYS A 30 12.47 -8.74 -1.42
C CYS A 30 13.29 -9.77 -2.19
N LYS A 31 13.84 -10.74 -1.45
CA LYS A 31 14.47 -11.92 -2.04
C LYS A 31 13.45 -12.68 -2.90
N ASP A 32 13.81 -13.00 -4.15
CA ASP A 32 12.96 -13.62 -5.17
C ASP A 32 12.30 -14.96 -4.78
N SER A 33 12.64 -15.55 -3.63
CA SER A 33 12.01 -16.77 -3.11
C SER A 33 10.85 -16.53 -2.14
N LYS A 34 10.59 -15.29 -1.70
CA LYS A 34 9.60 -15.03 -0.64
C LYS A 34 8.22 -14.67 -1.21
N LYS A 35 7.23 -15.50 -0.87
CA LYS A 35 5.80 -15.19 -1.01
C LYS A 35 5.19 -15.13 0.39
N VAL A 36 4.63 -13.98 0.74
CA VAL A 36 3.86 -13.79 1.99
C VAL A 36 2.40 -13.65 1.61
N LYS A 37 1.52 -14.40 2.27
CA LYS A 37 0.08 -14.37 2.05
C LYS A 37 -0.62 -14.42 3.40
N VAL A 38 -1.53 -13.49 3.64
CA VAL A 38 -2.41 -13.47 4.80
C VAL A 38 -3.85 -13.45 4.30
N LEU A 39 -4.67 -14.33 4.85
CA LEU A 39 -6.11 -14.40 4.60
C LEU A 39 -6.84 -14.24 5.92
N PHE A 40 -7.77 -13.30 5.97
CA PHE A 40 -8.70 -13.12 7.07
C PHE A 40 -10.02 -13.82 6.74
N HIS A 41 -10.61 -14.47 7.73
CA HIS A 41 -11.90 -15.15 7.60
C HIS A 41 -12.73 -14.95 8.86
N ASN A 42 -14.04 -15.23 8.75
CA ASN A 42 -14.98 -14.92 9.83
C ASN A 42 -14.71 -15.68 11.13
N ARG A 43 -14.15 -16.88 11.09
CA ARG A 43 -13.83 -17.65 12.30
C ARG A 43 -12.66 -17.10 13.14
N MET A 44 -12.03 -15.99 12.74
CA MET A 44 -10.92 -15.41 13.50
C MET A 44 -11.40 -14.66 14.73
N SER A 45 -10.69 -14.86 15.83
CA SER A 45 -10.83 -14.10 17.06
C SER A 45 -9.86 -12.91 17.09
N GLN A 46 -10.00 -12.03 18.10
CA GLN A 46 -9.02 -10.98 18.35
C GLN A 46 -7.60 -11.54 18.56
N LYS A 47 -7.47 -12.66 19.27
CA LYS A 47 -6.18 -13.33 19.53
C LYS A 47 -5.50 -13.80 18.25
N ASP A 48 -6.29 -14.24 17.26
CA ASP A 48 -5.74 -14.64 15.95
C ASP A 48 -5.19 -13.43 15.19
N LEU A 49 -5.89 -12.30 15.24
CA LEU A 49 -5.42 -11.04 14.65
C LEU A 49 -4.11 -10.57 15.31
N ASP A 50 -4.01 -10.66 16.63
CA ASP A 50 -2.80 -10.27 17.37
C ASP A 50 -1.61 -11.16 16.96
N ARG A 51 -1.80 -12.48 16.93
CA ARG A 51 -0.79 -13.43 16.46
C ARG A 51 -0.37 -13.15 15.01
N ILE A 52 -1.30 -12.79 14.13
CA ILE A 52 -0.97 -12.40 12.75
C ILE A 52 -0.09 -11.16 12.75
N ALA A 53 -0.42 -10.13 13.55
CA ALA A 53 0.37 -8.90 13.61
C ALA A 53 1.80 -9.18 14.12
N GLU A 54 1.96 -9.98 15.17
CA GLU A 54 3.25 -10.41 15.71
C GLU A 54 4.09 -11.17 14.68
N ASN A 55 3.48 -12.17 14.02
CA ASN A 55 4.14 -12.93 12.97
C ASN A 55 4.59 -12.03 11.81
N MET A 56 3.79 -11.05 11.43
CA MET A 56 4.13 -10.11 10.36
C MET A 56 5.22 -9.13 10.78
N ALA A 57 5.21 -8.66 12.03
CA ALA A 57 6.27 -7.82 12.57
C ALA A 57 7.63 -8.54 12.56
N SER A 58 7.67 -9.85 12.86
CA SER A 58 8.90 -10.65 12.76
C SER A 58 9.48 -10.74 11.34
N LEU A 59 8.65 -10.50 10.33
CA LEU A 59 9.02 -10.44 8.92
C LEU A 59 9.26 -8.99 8.43
N HIS A 60 9.24 -8.01 9.33
CA HIS A 60 9.30 -6.58 9.06
C HIS A 60 8.13 -6.03 8.23
N PHE A 61 7.00 -6.74 8.20
CA PHE A 61 5.74 -6.21 7.71
C PHE A 61 5.03 -5.47 8.84
N LYS A 62 4.45 -4.31 8.56
CA LYS A 62 3.62 -3.59 9.53
C LYS A 62 2.16 -3.75 9.12
N ILE A 63 1.36 -4.39 9.96
CA ILE A 63 -0.10 -4.46 9.77
C ILE A 63 -0.76 -3.59 10.82
N SER A 64 -1.74 -2.79 10.42
CA SER A 64 -2.58 -2.03 11.34
C SER A 64 -4.05 -2.34 11.11
N TYR A 65 -4.74 -2.76 12.16
CA TYR A 65 -6.18 -3.03 12.12
C TYR A 65 -6.97 -1.76 12.41
N LEU A 66 -7.23 -1.00 11.35
CA LEU A 66 -7.91 0.30 11.36
C LEU A 66 -9.34 0.21 11.92
N GLN A 67 -10.05 -0.87 11.63
CA GLN A 67 -11.38 -1.11 12.19
C GLN A 67 -11.65 -2.62 12.25
N ARG A 68 -12.26 -3.07 13.34
CA ARG A 68 -12.63 -4.47 13.59
C ARG A 68 -14.03 -4.51 14.16
N LYS A 69 -14.84 -5.46 13.71
CA LYS A 69 -16.12 -5.80 14.35
C LYS A 69 -16.19 -7.31 14.50
N PHE A 70 -16.68 -7.74 15.65
CA PHE A 70 -16.97 -9.13 15.95
C PHE A 70 -18.48 -9.30 16.06
N ASP A 71 -19.00 -10.47 15.69
CA ASP A 71 -20.38 -10.83 15.95
C ASP A 71 -20.60 -11.23 17.41
N ALA A 72 -21.85 -11.54 17.76
CA ALA A 72 -22.23 -11.94 19.11
C ALA A 72 -21.55 -13.24 19.59
N SER A 73 -21.05 -14.07 18.66
CA SER A 73 -20.31 -15.29 18.94
C SER A 73 -18.80 -15.06 19.06
N GLY A 74 -18.32 -13.81 18.94
CA GLY A 74 -16.90 -13.46 19.02
C GLY A 74 -16.13 -13.70 17.72
N HIS A 75 -16.81 -13.95 16.60
CA HIS A 75 -16.21 -14.16 15.29
C HIS A 75 -16.07 -12.85 14.52
N LEU A 76 -14.98 -12.69 13.76
CA LEU A 76 -14.71 -11.48 12.99
C LEU A 76 -15.74 -11.29 11.87
N SER A 77 -16.59 -10.27 11.97
CA SER A 77 -17.64 -9.98 10.99
C SER A 77 -17.23 -8.90 9.99
N TYR A 78 -16.34 -7.98 10.39
CA TYR A 78 -15.80 -6.93 9.52
C TYR A 78 -14.36 -6.60 9.90
N LEU A 79 -13.54 -6.36 8.88
CA LEU A 79 -12.16 -5.93 9.06
C LEU A 79 -11.79 -4.86 8.05
N LYS A 80 -11.20 -3.77 8.55
CA LYS A 80 -10.44 -2.80 7.76
C LYS A 80 -9.00 -2.78 8.27
N PHE A 81 -8.05 -2.96 7.37
CA PHE A 81 -6.62 -3.02 7.70
C PHE A 81 -5.77 -2.25 6.69
N SER A 82 -4.58 -1.85 7.13
CA SER A 82 -3.48 -1.43 6.27
C SER A 82 -2.29 -2.36 6.46
N VAL A 83 -1.46 -2.47 5.43
CA VAL A 83 -0.19 -3.20 5.47
C VAL A 83 0.90 -2.37 4.79
N ASP A 84 2.04 -2.26 5.44
CA ASP A 84 3.30 -1.77 4.87
C ASP A 84 4.30 -2.91 4.80
N THR A 85 4.96 -3.03 3.65
CA THR A 85 5.95 -4.05 3.38
C THR A 85 7.37 -3.47 3.53
N PRO A 86 8.37 -4.29 3.87
CA PRO A 86 9.74 -3.82 4.06
C PRO A 86 10.41 -3.30 2.77
N ASP A 87 9.85 -3.61 1.60
CA ASP A 87 10.33 -3.15 0.29
C ASP A 87 9.55 -1.95 -0.27
N GLY A 88 8.70 -1.32 0.55
CA GLY A 88 8.07 -0.04 0.27
C GLY A 88 6.70 -0.11 -0.41
N PHE A 89 6.16 -1.31 -0.67
CA PHE A 89 4.74 -1.44 -1.02
C PHE A 89 3.88 -1.20 0.21
N SER A 90 2.74 -0.55 0.01
CA SER A 90 1.73 -0.38 1.04
C SER A 90 0.33 -0.42 0.43
N GLY A 91 -0.65 -0.74 1.26
CA GLY A 91 -2.05 -0.76 0.83
C GLY A 91 -3.00 -0.96 2.01
N ASN A 92 -4.27 -0.68 1.77
CA ASN A 92 -5.33 -0.90 2.74
C ASN A 92 -6.56 -1.49 2.06
N ALA A 93 -7.38 -2.20 2.83
CA ALA A 93 -8.66 -2.69 2.39
C ALA A 93 -9.62 -2.84 3.57
N GLY A 94 -10.91 -2.77 3.29
CA GLY A 94 -11.98 -3.05 4.25
C GLY A 94 -13.08 -3.89 3.64
N ALA A 95 -13.54 -4.92 4.36
CA ALA A 95 -14.66 -5.75 3.91
C ALA A 95 -15.39 -6.41 5.09
N SER A 96 -16.67 -6.70 4.87
CA SER A 96 -17.40 -7.68 5.67
C SER A 96 -16.92 -9.09 5.31
N LEU A 97 -16.72 -9.94 6.31
CA LEU A 97 -16.22 -11.30 6.11
C LEU A 97 -17.38 -12.27 5.93
N SER A 98 -17.95 -12.29 4.72
CA SER A 98 -19.06 -13.17 4.34
C SER A 98 -18.62 -14.32 3.41
N GLY A 99 -17.49 -14.98 3.73
CA GLY A 99 -17.01 -16.17 3.02
C GLY A 99 -16.08 -15.91 1.83
N GLN A 100 -15.83 -14.65 1.45
CA GLN A 100 -14.84 -14.29 0.43
C GLN A 100 -13.40 -14.37 0.98
N LYS A 101 -12.44 -14.68 0.11
CA LYS A 101 -11.01 -14.59 0.44
C LYS A 101 -10.64 -13.13 0.53
N PHE A 102 -10.33 -12.66 1.74
CA PHE A 102 -9.96 -11.28 2.01
C PHE A 102 -8.60 -11.21 2.69
N GLY A 103 -7.71 -10.33 2.26
CA GLY A 103 -6.39 -10.19 2.86
C GLY A 103 -5.38 -9.56 1.93
N PHE A 104 -4.12 -9.99 2.00
CA PHE A 104 -3.09 -9.49 1.10
C PHE A 104 -2.09 -10.58 0.68
N VAL A 105 -1.44 -10.34 -0.46
CA VAL A 105 -0.37 -11.16 -1.00
C VAL A 105 0.78 -10.25 -1.40
N ARG A 106 1.98 -10.55 -0.89
CA ARG A 106 3.25 -10.04 -1.43
C ARG A 106 3.97 -11.22 -2.10
N ASN A 107 4.07 -11.18 -3.42
CA ASN A 107 4.77 -12.20 -4.22
C ASN A 107 5.91 -11.57 -5.00
N CYS A 108 7.14 -11.81 -4.58
CA CYS A 108 8.32 -11.15 -5.16
C CYS A 108 8.70 -11.69 -6.54
N ARG A 109 8.21 -12.88 -6.90
CA ARG A 109 8.34 -13.43 -8.26
C ARG A 109 7.38 -12.81 -9.27
N ASN A 110 6.27 -12.25 -8.82
CA ASN A 110 5.27 -11.69 -9.72
C ASN A 110 5.64 -10.25 -10.10
N LYS A 111 6.23 -10.07 -11.28
CA LYS A 111 6.61 -8.75 -11.79
C LYS A 111 5.41 -7.86 -12.15
N LYS A 112 4.23 -8.45 -12.44
CA LYS A 112 3.02 -7.71 -12.86
C LYS A 112 2.18 -7.24 -11.69
N ALA A 113 1.95 -8.12 -10.72
CA ALA A 113 1.18 -7.84 -9.51
C ALA A 113 1.96 -8.36 -8.28
N PRO A 114 3.06 -7.66 -7.91
CA PRO A 114 3.91 -8.07 -6.79
C PRO A 114 3.21 -7.94 -5.44
N PHE A 115 2.20 -7.08 -5.35
CA PHE A 115 1.44 -6.80 -4.14
C PHE A 115 -0.04 -6.64 -4.47
N VAL A 116 -0.90 -7.34 -3.72
CA VAL A 116 -2.36 -7.30 -3.86
C VAL A 116 -2.97 -7.23 -2.46
N VAL A 117 -3.99 -6.38 -2.27
CA VAL A 117 -4.70 -6.18 -1.01
C VAL A 117 -6.21 -6.13 -1.28
N GLY A 118 -7.01 -6.70 -0.37
CA GLY A 118 -8.47 -6.77 -0.52
C GLY A 118 -8.97 -8.17 -0.86
N ASN A 119 -9.85 -8.26 -1.86
CA ASN A 119 -10.40 -9.54 -2.31
C ASN A 119 -9.39 -10.32 -3.16
N LEU A 120 -9.19 -11.61 -2.86
CA LEU A 120 -8.12 -12.46 -3.39
C LEU A 120 -8.59 -13.74 -4.08
#